data_AF-A0A1G2S464-F1
#
_entry.id   AF-A0A1G2S464-F1
#
_cell.length_a   1.000
_cell.length_b   1.000
_cell.length_c   1.000
_cell.angle_alpha   90.00
_cell.angle_beta   90.00
_cell.angle_gamma   90.00
#
_symmetry.space_group_name_H-M   'P 1'
#
loop_
_entity.id
_entity.type
_entity.pdbx_description
1 polymer ?
#
loop_
_entity_poly.entity_id
_entity_poly.type
_entity_poly.pdbx_seq_one_letter_code
_entity_poly.pdbx_strand_id
1 'polypeptide(L)'
;MRTKKIVIYTAIFGMKDVLPKQSFHPKNAHFVCFTDARPRNSYGWEIRLEKPISLDPVRAAKIYKILPHQYFPDYEYSVWIDGNIVIRGDVWRLVEQYLQNANFAAYNHMGGEDKRDCIYEEARELLRAMDHGRYAGLNADQIRRQVRKYEAEGYPAHNGLITSMILLRKHNKEDVKNTMKDWWNEIEHGSRRDQLSFNYVAWKNNLTFNYIPGDSRKNAFFRQKSHVKPLSATVRQLWKYARNICREFIIALNKKKE
;
A
#
# COMPACT_ATOMS: atom_id res chain seq x y z
N MET A 1 5.70 -31.24 3.55
CA MET A 1 6.25 -29.87 3.47
C MET A 1 5.45 -28.99 4.44
N ARG A 2 6.09 -28.22 5.33
CA ARG A 2 5.34 -27.30 6.22
C ARG A 2 4.66 -26.24 5.36
N THR A 3 3.32 -26.29 5.29
CA THR A 3 2.47 -25.29 4.62
C THR A 3 2.82 -23.91 5.15
N LYS A 4 3.38 -23.02 4.32
CA LYS A 4 3.65 -21.63 4.71
C LYS A 4 2.30 -20.92 4.88
N LYS A 5 1.90 -20.64 6.13
CA LYS A 5 0.59 -20.06 6.44
C LYS A 5 0.52 -18.56 6.16
N ILE A 6 1.64 -17.84 6.24
CA ILE A 6 1.67 -16.37 6.18
C ILE A 6 2.62 -15.89 5.08
N VAL A 7 2.12 -14.96 4.26
CA VAL A 7 2.95 -14.15 3.36
C VAL A 7 3.07 -12.73 3.91
N ILE A 8 4.29 -12.24 4.01
CA ILE A 8 4.64 -10.87 4.35
C ILE A 8 5.15 -10.23 3.08
N TYR A 9 4.54 -9.15 2.63
CA TYR A 9 4.83 -8.65 1.31
C TYR A 9 4.77 -7.13 1.20
N THR A 10 5.49 -6.64 0.19
CA THR A 10 5.62 -5.23 -0.14
C THR A 10 5.67 -5.07 -1.66
N ALA A 11 5.46 -3.84 -2.14
CA ALA A 11 5.64 -3.49 -3.54
C ALA A 11 6.38 -2.16 -3.65
N ILE A 12 7.48 -2.16 -4.40
CA ILE A 12 8.37 -1.01 -4.56
C ILE A 12 8.50 -0.72 -6.06
N PHE A 13 7.91 0.38 -6.50
CA PHE A 13 7.92 0.79 -7.90
C PHE A 13 8.53 2.19 -8.04
N GLY A 14 9.19 2.45 -9.17
CA GLY A 14 9.76 3.77 -9.49
C GLY A 14 10.85 4.23 -8.53
N MET A 15 11.57 3.30 -7.89
CA MET A 15 12.66 3.56 -6.94
C MET A 15 12.26 4.44 -5.75
N LYS A 16 10.98 4.44 -5.36
CA LYS A 16 10.46 5.23 -4.25
C LYS A 16 11.13 4.86 -2.92
N ASP A 17 11.43 3.57 -2.75
CA ASP A 17 12.00 3.00 -1.54
C ASP A 17 13.16 2.06 -1.87
N VAL A 18 14.04 1.84 -0.88
CA VAL A 18 15.03 0.75 -0.93
C VAL A 18 14.52 -0.37 -0.04
N LEU A 19 14.41 -1.57 -0.61
CA LEU A 19 13.98 -2.77 0.10
C LEU A 19 14.79 -2.94 1.41
N PRO A 20 14.15 -2.83 2.58
CA PRO A 20 14.89 -2.83 3.82
C PRO A 20 15.18 -4.25 4.31
N LYS A 21 16.39 -4.47 4.82
CA LYS A 21 16.70 -5.63 5.67
C LYS A 21 15.79 -5.62 6.89
N GLN A 22 15.10 -6.73 7.11
CA GLN A 22 14.21 -6.92 8.25
C GLN A 22 15.02 -7.27 9.49
N SER A 23 14.63 -6.74 10.66
CA SER A 23 15.30 -7.01 11.93
C SER A 23 14.80 -8.29 12.59
N PHE A 24 13.60 -8.75 12.22
CA PHE A 24 13.00 -9.97 12.72
C PHE A 24 12.36 -10.74 11.56
N HIS A 25 12.51 -12.07 11.57
CA HIS A 25 11.94 -12.98 10.58
C HIS A 25 11.03 -13.98 11.29
N PRO A 26 9.70 -13.78 11.24
CA PRO A 26 8.75 -14.70 11.86
C PRO A 26 8.89 -16.12 11.30
N LYS A 27 8.73 -17.13 12.16
CA LYS A 27 8.76 -18.53 11.74
C LYS A 27 7.63 -18.79 10.73
N ASN A 28 7.90 -19.63 9.72
CA ASN A 28 6.96 -20.01 8.67
C ASN A 28 6.39 -18.83 7.84
N ALA A 29 7.06 -17.67 7.84
CA ALA A 29 6.69 -16.54 7.00
C ALA A 29 7.41 -16.55 5.66
N HIS A 30 6.67 -16.24 4.60
CA HIS A 30 7.24 -16.02 3.27
C HIS A 30 7.33 -14.53 2.97
N PHE A 31 8.52 -14.04 2.68
CA PHE A 31 8.74 -12.63 2.33
C PHE A 31 8.74 -12.45 0.81
N VAL A 32 7.87 -11.59 0.28
CA VAL A 32 7.73 -11.34 -1.17
C VAL A 32 7.75 -9.85 -1.49
N CYS A 33 8.58 -9.44 -2.45
CA CYS A 33 8.67 -8.06 -2.93
C CYS A 33 8.36 -7.99 -4.42
N PHE A 34 7.29 -7.27 -4.78
CA PHE A 34 7.00 -6.90 -6.16
C PHE A 34 7.74 -5.62 -6.53
N THR A 35 8.43 -5.60 -7.67
CA THR A 35 9.24 -4.44 -8.07
C THR A 35 9.44 -4.35 -9.58
N ASP A 36 9.58 -3.13 -10.09
CA ASP A 36 9.96 -2.86 -11.49
C ASP A 36 11.48 -2.80 -11.71
N ALA A 37 12.26 -2.92 -10.63
CA ALA A 37 13.71 -2.94 -10.68
C ALA A 37 14.30 -3.95 -9.68
N ARG A 38 15.31 -4.70 -10.11
CA ARG A 38 15.99 -5.68 -9.25
C ARG A 38 16.76 -4.94 -8.14
N PRO A 39 16.50 -5.22 -6.85
CA PRO A 39 17.25 -4.59 -5.77
C PRO A 39 18.70 -5.11 -5.73
N ARG A 40 19.62 -4.31 -5.20
CA ARG A 40 21.02 -4.72 -5.02
C ARG A 40 21.17 -5.94 -4.11
N ASN A 41 20.28 -6.06 -3.13
CA ASN A 41 20.24 -7.18 -2.19
C ASN A 41 18.78 -7.54 -1.92
N SER A 42 18.46 -8.84 -1.93
CA SER A 42 17.11 -9.32 -1.65
C SER A 42 16.81 -9.42 -0.15
N TYR A 43 17.84 -9.50 0.72
CA TYR A 43 17.70 -9.67 2.17
C TYR A 43 16.77 -10.82 2.58
N GLY A 44 16.75 -11.91 1.81
CA GLY A 44 15.88 -13.07 2.06
C GLY A 44 14.44 -12.93 1.53
N TRP A 45 14.12 -11.85 0.84
CA TRP A 45 12.86 -11.69 0.13
C TRP A 45 12.89 -12.44 -1.21
N GLU A 46 11.79 -13.11 -1.56
CA GLU A 46 11.50 -13.49 -2.94
C GLU A 46 11.22 -12.23 -3.74
N ILE A 47 11.98 -12.02 -4.82
CA ILE A 47 11.82 -10.85 -5.70
C ILE A 47 11.00 -11.24 -6.92
N ARG A 48 9.83 -10.61 -7.08
CA ARG A 48 8.98 -10.73 -8.27
C ARG A 48 9.13 -9.47 -9.12
N LEU A 49 9.74 -9.63 -10.29
CA LEU A 49 9.93 -8.54 -11.24
C LEU A 49 8.68 -8.36 -12.08
N GLU A 50 8.06 -7.19 -11.98
CA GLU A 50 6.77 -6.90 -12.58
C GLU A 50 6.80 -5.63 -13.41
N LYS A 51 6.05 -5.62 -14.52
CA LYS A 51 5.86 -4.40 -15.30
C LYS A 51 4.87 -3.48 -14.56
N PRO A 52 5.13 -2.16 -14.46
CA PRO A 52 4.18 -1.24 -13.85
C PRO A 52 2.86 -1.23 -14.63
N ILE A 53 1.75 -1.51 -13.96
CA ILE A 53 0.39 -1.42 -14.54
C ILE A 53 -0.09 0.03 -14.73
N SER A 54 0.64 1.00 -14.17
CA SER A 54 0.32 2.42 -14.23
C SER A 54 1.61 3.23 -14.35
N LEU A 55 1.55 4.35 -15.06
CA LEU A 55 2.63 5.34 -15.10
C LEU A 55 2.87 6.00 -13.74
N ASP A 56 1.86 5.95 -12.86
CA ASP A 56 2.01 6.33 -11.46
C ASP A 56 2.57 5.14 -10.65
N PRO A 57 3.84 5.19 -10.19
CA PRO A 57 4.44 4.09 -9.42
C PRO A 57 3.72 3.83 -8.09
N VAL A 58 3.07 4.85 -7.51
CA VAL A 58 2.29 4.66 -6.27
C VAL A 58 1.04 3.84 -6.55
N ARG A 59 0.36 4.07 -7.67
CA ARG A 59 -0.80 3.28 -8.09
C ARG A 59 -0.37 1.87 -8.55
N ALA A 60 0.78 1.75 -9.24
CA ALA A 60 1.34 0.46 -9.63
C ALA A 60 1.65 -0.45 -8.43
N ALA A 61 2.14 0.10 -7.32
CA ALA A 61 2.36 -0.68 -6.09
C ALA A 61 1.05 -1.11 -5.38
N LYS A 62 -0.03 -0.34 -5.55
CA LYS A 62 -1.28 -0.51 -4.79
C LYS A 62 -2.07 -1.76 -5.20
N ILE A 63 -1.97 -2.22 -6.44
CA ILE A 63 -2.68 -3.43 -6.85
C ILE A 63 -2.26 -4.64 -6.00
N TYR A 64 -0.94 -4.79 -5.76
CA TYR A 64 -0.42 -5.84 -4.90
C TYR A 64 -0.87 -5.65 -3.45
N LYS A 65 -0.81 -4.42 -2.93
CA LYS A 65 -1.28 -4.08 -1.58
C LYS A 65 -2.73 -4.47 -1.33
N ILE A 66 -3.59 -4.21 -2.30
CA ILE A 66 -5.04 -4.26 -2.14
C ILE A 66 -5.60 -5.62 -2.55
N LEU A 67 -5.08 -6.26 -3.60
CA LEU A 67 -5.61 -7.52 -4.14
C LEU A 67 -4.70 -8.74 -3.86
N PRO A 68 -4.25 -9.02 -2.62
CA PRO A 68 -3.33 -10.14 -2.36
C PRO A 68 -3.93 -11.50 -2.72
N HIS A 69 -5.25 -11.65 -2.73
CA HIS A 69 -5.93 -12.89 -3.13
C HIS A 69 -5.67 -13.30 -4.58
N GLN A 70 -5.26 -12.38 -5.44
CA GLN A 70 -4.87 -12.69 -6.82
C GLN A 70 -3.43 -13.26 -6.91
N TYR A 71 -2.59 -12.97 -5.92
CA TYR A 71 -1.16 -13.27 -5.97
C TYR A 71 -0.70 -14.34 -4.98
N PHE A 72 -1.53 -14.60 -3.96
CA PHE A 72 -1.23 -15.49 -2.84
C PHE A 72 -2.41 -16.43 -2.48
N PRO A 73 -3.07 -17.09 -3.46
CA PRO A 73 -4.24 -17.93 -3.19
C PRO A 73 -3.96 -19.07 -2.20
N ASP A 74 -2.71 -19.53 -2.11
CA ASP A 74 -2.31 -20.66 -1.28
C ASP A 74 -1.94 -20.28 0.16
N TYR A 75 -2.03 -19.00 0.54
CA TYR A 75 -1.70 -18.52 1.89
C TYR A 75 -2.95 -18.26 2.73
N GLU A 76 -2.92 -18.66 4.00
CA GLU A 76 -4.02 -18.41 4.94
C GLU A 76 -4.06 -16.93 5.35
N TYR A 77 -2.88 -16.34 5.61
CA TYR A 77 -2.73 -14.97 6.06
C TYR A 77 -1.84 -14.15 5.12
N SER A 78 -2.17 -12.88 4.93
CA SER A 78 -1.27 -11.90 4.32
C SER A 78 -1.04 -10.70 5.23
N VAL A 79 0.21 -10.26 5.28
CA VAL A 79 0.65 -9.05 5.97
C VAL A 79 1.27 -8.12 4.95
N TRP A 80 0.56 -7.05 4.59
CA TRP A 80 1.15 -5.97 3.82
C TRP A 80 2.02 -5.12 4.74
N ILE A 81 3.20 -4.72 4.26
CA ILE A 81 3.97 -3.62 4.81
C ILE A 81 4.41 -2.67 3.69
N ASP A 82 4.30 -1.35 3.93
CA ASP A 82 4.85 -0.36 3.00
C ASP A 82 6.37 -0.58 2.83
N GLY A 83 6.92 -0.19 1.67
CA GLY A 83 8.29 -0.46 1.26
C GLY A 83 9.39 0.08 2.19
N ASN A 84 9.04 0.98 3.11
CA ASN A 84 9.94 1.55 4.11
C ASN A 84 9.73 1.01 5.53
N ILE A 85 8.90 -0.01 5.74
CA ILE A 85 8.67 -0.61 7.05
C ILE A 85 9.72 -1.69 7.34
N VAL A 86 10.20 -1.69 8.59
CA VAL A 86 11.05 -2.74 9.16
C VAL A 86 10.30 -3.46 10.27
N ILE A 87 10.16 -4.77 10.13
CA ILE A 87 9.68 -5.71 11.13
C ILE A 87 10.78 -5.95 12.17
N ARG A 88 10.41 -5.83 13.44
CA ARG A 88 11.29 -5.91 14.61
C ARG A 88 10.77 -6.85 15.70
N GLY A 89 9.53 -7.30 15.57
CA GLY A 89 8.89 -8.26 16.47
C GLY A 89 8.05 -9.27 15.71
N ASP A 90 7.56 -10.28 16.42
CA ASP A 90 6.80 -11.37 15.82
C ASP A 90 5.38 -10.96 15.44
N VAL A 91 5.12 -10.86 14.13
CA VAL A 91 3.81 -10.48 13.59
C VAL A 91 2.74 -11.54 13.82
N TRP A 92 3.10 -12.79 14.15
CA TRP A 92 2.11 -13.81 14.50
C TRP A 92 1.24 -13.38 15.67
N ARG A 93 1.82 -12.69 16.66
CA ARG A 93 1.07 -12.16 17.81
C ARG A 93 -0.05 -11.21 17.38
N LEU A 94 0.18 -10.42 16.34
CA LEU A 94 -0.84 -9.52 15.80
C LEU A 94 -1.87 -10.27 14.96
N VAL A 95 -1.44 -11.25 14.17
CA VAL A 95 -2.34 -12.09 13.38
C VAL A 95 -3.29 -12.87 14.29
N GLU A 96 -2.77 -13.55 15.30
CA GLU A 96 -3.54 -14.35 16.26
C GLU A 96 -4.51 -13.48 17.04
N GLN A 97 -4.07 -12.31 17.52
CA GLN A 97 -4.90 -11.42 18.32
C GLN A 97 -6.00 -10.72 17.48
N TYR A 98 -5.65 -10.16 16.33
CA TYR A 98 -6.56 -9.26 15.60
C TYR A 98 -7.31 -9.93 14.44
N LEU A 99 -6.97 -11.17 14.07
CA LEU A 99 -7.73 -11.94 13.07
C LEU A 99 -8.46 -13.14 13.67
N GLN A 100 -8.56 -13.26 15.00
CA GLN A 100 -9.31 -14.32 15.65
C GLN A 100 -10.79 -14.26 15.28
N ASN A 101 -11.41 -13.09 15.42
CA ASN A 101 -12.84 -12.82 15.21
C ASN A 101 -13.14 -11.91 14.00
N ALA A 102 -12.12 -11.54 13.23
CA ALA A 102 -12.27 -10.73 12.02
C ALA A 102 -11.33 -11.24 10.91
N ASN A 103 -11.63 -10.89 9.65
CA ASN A 103 -10.81 -11.29 8.51
C ASN A 103 -9.84 -10.19 8.06
N PHE A 104 -9.94 -8.99 8.64
CA PHE A 104 -9.09 -7.85 8.35
C PHE A 104 -8.73 -7.10 9.64
N ALA A 105 -7.50 -6.60 9.71
CA ALA A 105 -7.10 -5.64 10.73
C ALA A 105 -6.09 -4.62 10.19
N ALA A 106 -6.19 -3.40 10.69
CA ALA A 106 -5.28 -2.30 10.39
C ALA A 106 -5.12 -1.39 11.62
N TYR A 107 -4.05 -0.61 11.65
CA TYR A 107 -3.85 0.34 12.74
C TYR A 107 -4.88 1.47 12.68
N ASN A 108 -5.30 1.95 13.86
CA ASN A 108 -6.16 3.11 13.96
C ASN A 108 -5.34 4.39 13.78
N HIS A 109 -5.78 5.26 12.90
CA HIS A 109 -5.13 6.54 12.65
C HIS A 109 -5.15 7.49 13.86
N MET A 110 -6.09 7.30 14.79
CA MET A 110 -6.11 7.97 16.10
C MET A 110 -4.93 7.58 17.01
N GLY A 111 -4.18 6.52 16.67
CA GLY A 111 -3.02 6.06 17.42
C GLY A 111 -1.72 6.84 17.15
N GLY A 112 -1.69 7.69 16.12
CA GLY A 112 -0.51 8.50 15.76
C GLY A 112 -0.54 9.94 16.28
N GLU A 113 0.45 10.75 15.88
CA GLU A 113 0.52 12.17 16.21
C GLU A 113 -0.44 13.03 15.37
N ASP A 114 -0.70 12.62 14.12
CA ASP A 114 -1.54 13.31 13.15
C ASP A 114 -2.98 12.77 13.14
N LYS A 115 -3.60 12.68 14.32
CA LYS A 115 -4.89 12.01 14.54
C LYS A 115 -6.02 12.57 13.69
N ARG A 116 -6.78 11.65 13.08
CA ARG A 116 -8.04 11.87 12.35
C ARG A 116 -8.83 10.58 12.40
N ASP A 117 -10.14 10.67 12.57
CA ASP A 117 -11.05 9.53 12.58
C ASP A 117 -12.06 9.58 11.43
N CYS A 118 -11.87 10.49 10.48
CA CYS A 118 -12.85 10.76 9.45
C CYS A 118 -12.21 11.02 8.08
N ILE A 119 -12.80 10.47 7.02
CA ILE A 119 -12.36 10.73 5.65
C ILE A 119 -12.55 12.19 5.24
N TYR A 120 -13.56 12.87 5.78
CA TYR A 120 -13.84 14.28 5.51
C TYR A 120 -12.75 15.18 6.09
N GLU A 121 -12.28 14.86 7.30
CA GLU A 121 -11.10 15.50 7.91
C GLU A 121 -9.83 15.23 7.10
N GLU A 122 -9.58 13.97 6.73
CA GLU A 122 -8.43 13.61 5.90
C GLU A 122 -8.43 14.36 4.57
N ALA A 123 -9.59 14.49 3.92
CA ALA A 123 -9.71 15.24 2.67
C ALA A 123 -9.39 16.74 2.87
N ARG A 124 -9.88 17.37 3.93
CA ARG A 124 -9.58 18.78 4.25
C ARG A 124 -8.07 18.98 4.48
N GLU A 125 -7.45 18.10 5.27
CA GLU A 125 -6.01 18.17 5.54
C GLU A 125 -5.16 17.94 4.29
N LEU A 126 -5.56 17.02 3.41
CA LEU A 126 -4.87 16.81 2.14
C LEU A 126 -4.96 18.04 1.24
N LEU A 127 -6.15 18.63 1.09
CA LEU A 127 -6.34 19.83 0.26
C LEU A 127 -5.51 21.00 0.81
N ARG A 128 -5.58 21.26 2.13
CA ARG A 128 -4.75 22.28 2.78
C ARG A 128 -3.26 22.03 2.57
N ALA A 129 -2.81 20.79 2.72
CA ALA A 129 -1.42 20.44 2.53
C ALA A 129 -0.96 20.61 1.07
N MET A 130 -1.86 20.37 0.10
CA MET A 130 -1.60 20.59 -1.32
C MET A 130 -1.47 22.07 -1.66
N ASP A 131 -2.24 22.94 -1.03
CA ASP A 131 -2.09 24.41 -1.17
C ASP A 131 -0.71 24.89 -0.69
N HIS A 132 -0.08 24.14 0.22
CA HIS A 132 1.31 24.35 0.66
C HIS A 132 2.36 23.52 -0.12
N GLY A 133 2.02 23.03 -1.32
CA GLY A 133 2.93 22.33 -2.22
C GLY A 133 3.29 20.90 -1.79
N ARG A 134 2.58 20.31 -0.81
CA ARG A 134 2.78 18.91 -0.41
C ARG A 134 1.93 17.97 -1.28
N TYR A 135 2.21 16.67 -1.18
CA TYR A 135 1.48 15.61 -1.92
C TYR A 135 1.48 15.77 -3.44
N ALA A 136 2.61 16.20 -4.01
CA ALA A 136 2.79 16.29 -5.46
C ALA A 136 2.33 15.00 -6.18
N GLY A 137 1.44 15.18 -7.16
CA GLY A 137 0.82 14.09 -7.92
C GLY A 137 -0.53 13.60 -7.38
N LEU A 138 -1.08 14.22 -6.33
CA LEU A 138 -2.52 14.14 -6.06
C LEU A 138 -3.27 15.22 -6.85
N ASN A 139 -4.56 14.98 -7.11
CA ASN A 139 -5.44 15.90 -7.81
C ASN A 139 -6.59 16.32 -6.88
N ALA A 140 -6.70 17.63 -6.63
CA ALA A 140 -7.67 18.18 -5.68
C ALA A 140 -9.12 17.92 -6.11
N ASP A 141 -9.41 17.98 -7.41
CA ASP A 141 -10.76 17.76 -7.93
C ASP A 141 -11.15 16.28 -7.86
N GLN A 142 -10.20 15.35 -8.04
CA GLN A 142 -10.46 13.93 -7.78
C GLN A 142 -10.83 13.70 -6.32
N ILE A 143 -10.11 14.31 -5.37
CA ILE A 143 -10.41 14.21 -3.94
C ILE A 143 -11.81 14.78 -3.66
N ARG A 144 -12.12 15.99 -4.14
CA ARG A 144 -13.43 16.64 -3.93
C ARG A 144 -14.57 15.81 -4.52
N ARG A 145 -14.44 15.31 -5.75
CA ARG A 145 -15.46 14.47 -6.38
C ARG A 145 -15.69 13.17 -5.61
N GLN A 146 -14.61 12.50 -5.19
CA GLN A 146 -14.71 11.26 -4.43
C GLN A 146 -15.39 11.48 -3.07
N VAL A 147 -15.05 12.55 -2.36
CA VAL A 147 -15.70 12.89 -1.09
C VAL A 147 -17.18 13.24 -1.25
N ARG A 148 -17.54 14.05 -2.26
CA ARG A 148 -18.94 14.40 -2.55
C ARG A 148 -19.78 13.17 -2.90
N LYS A 149 -19.19 12.21 -3.65
CA LYS A 149 -19.84 10.92 -3.93
C LYS A 149 -20.19 10.21 -2.62
N TYR A 150 -19.24 10.09 -1.70
CA TYR A 150 -19.47 9.37 -0.45
C TYR A 150 -20.50 10.06 0.45
N GLU A 151 -20.49 11.38 0.49
CA GLU A 151 -21.52 12.19 1.19
C GLU A 151 -22.90 11.97 0.57
N ALA A 152 -23.03 12.00 -0.76
CA ALA A 152 -24.29 11.76 -1.45
C ALA A 152 -24.82 10.32 -1.27
N GLU A 153 -23.92 9.36 -1.05
CA GLU A 153 -24.27 7.98 -0.71
C GLU A 153 -24.60 7.78 0.78
N GLY A 154 -24.49 8.82 1.61
CA GLY A 154 -24.85 8.77 3.03
C GLY A 154 -23.77 8.18 3.95
N TYR A 155 -22.51 8.18 3.51
CA TYR A 155 -21.40 7.71 4.36
C TYR A 155 -21.28 8.58 5.63
N PRO A 156 -21.25 7.98 6.84
CA PRO A 156 -21.25 8.76 8.07
C PRO A 156 -19.92 9.48 8.36
N ALA A 157 -20.01 10.66 8.98
CA ALA A 157 -18.86 11.32 9.59
C ALA A 157 -18.35 10.52 10.81
N HIS A 158 -17.09 10.72 11.19
CA HIS A 158 -16.43 10.06 12.33
C HIS A 158 -16.50 8.51 12.32
N ASN A 159 -16.62 7.89 11.14
CA ASN A 159 -16.70 6.44 10.99
C ASN A 159 -15.33 5.74 10.93
N GLY A 160 -14.39 6.24 11.73
CA GLY A 160 -13.02 5.77 11.82
C GLY A 160 -12.15 6.07 10.60
N LEU A 161 -10.84 5.86 10.81
CA LEU A 161 -9.83 5.98 9.77
C LEU A 161 -8.68 5.01 10.04
N ILE A 162 -8.29 4.21 9.06
CA ILE A 162 -7.12 3.32 9.18
C ILE A 162 -5.81 4.06 8.90
N THR A 163 -4.69 3.55 9.42
CA THR A 163 -3.40 3.69 8.74
C THR A 163 -3.15 2.42 7.93
N SER A 164 -2.82 2.59 6.65
CA SER A 164 -2.71 1.47 5.72
C SER A 164 -1.27 0.99 5.51
N MET A 165 -0.33 1.47 6.35
CA MET A 165 1.10 1.14 6.25
C MET A 165 1.37 -0.33 6.58
N ILE A 166 0.53 -0.92 7.43
CA ILE A 166 0.50 -2.34 7.76
C ILE A 166 -0.95 -2.81 7.68
N LEU A 167 -1.20 -3.90 6.96
CA LEU A 167 -2.54 -4.53 6.87
C LEU A 167 -2.41 -6.02 7.16
N LEU A 168 -3.25 -6.56 8.03
CA LEU A 168 -3.33 -8.00 8.35
C LEU A 168 -4.62 -8.56 7.78
N ARG A 169 -4.57 -9.69 7.06
CA ARG A 169 -5.76 -10.26 6.42
C ARG A 169 -5.79 -11.78 6.37
N LYS A 170 -6.98 -12.34 6.57
CA LYS A 170 -7.42 -13.62 5.99
C LYS A 170 -7.95 -13.33 4.58
N HIS A 171 -7.04 -12.99 3.67
CA HIS A 171 -7.36 -12.34 2.40
C HIS A 171 -8.16 -13.19 1.41
N ASN A 172 -8.24 -14.50 1.62
CA ASN A 172 -9.03 -15.41 0.78
C ASN A 172 -10.52 -15.50 1.19
N LYS A 173 -10.91 -14.87 2.31
CA LYS A 173 -12.30 -14.79 2.76
C LYS A 173 -13.09 -13.83 1.88
N GLU A 174 -14.35 -14.17 1.62
CA GLU A 174 -15.16 -13.53 0.57
C GLU A 174 -15.51 -12.07 0.89
N ASP A 175 -15.80 -11.77 2.15
CA ASP A 175 -15.97 -10.41 2.68
C ASP A 175 -14.74 -9.53 2.41
N VAL A 176 -13.54 -10.06 2.63
CA VAL A 176 -12.29 -9.36 2.34
C VAL A 176 -12.09 -9.23 0.83
N LYS A 177 -12.28 -10.29 0.04
CA LYS A 177 -12.12 -10.23 -1.43
C LYS A 177 -12.98 -9.14 -2.05
N ASN A 178 -14.27 -9.09 -1.70
CA ASN A 178 -15.21 -8.13 -2.27
C ASN A 178 -14.89 -6.70 -1.84
N THR A 179 -14.63 -6.49 -0.53
CA THR A 179 -14.21 -5.17 -0.04
C THR A 179 -12.91 -4.70 -0.70
N MET A 180 -11.94 -5.58 -0.92
CA MET A 180 -10.67 -5.24 -1.56
C MET A 180 -10.82 -4.92 -3.06
N LYS A 181 -11.71 -5.61 -3.77
CA LYS A 181 -12.03 -5.28 -5.18
C LYS A 181 -12.64 -3.88 -5.28
N ASP A 182 -13.60 -3.56 -4.41
CA ASP A 182 -14.20 -2.23 -4.35
C ASP A 182 -13.19 -1.17 -3.93
N TRP A 183 -12.29 -1.50 -2.99
CA TRP A 183 -11.23 -0.59 -2.60
C TRP A 183 -10.28 -0.26 -3.75
N TRP A 184 -9.91 -1.28 -4.54
CA TRP A 184 -9.10 -1.09 -5.73
C TRP A 184 -9.82 -0.21 -6.74
N ASN A 185 -11.11 -0.44 -6.98
CA ASN A 185 -11.92 0.37 -7.89
C ASN A 185 -11.94 1.86 -7.49
N GLU A 186 -12.08 2.17 -6.20
CA GLU A 186 -12.02 3.56 -5.69
C GLU A 186 -10.63 4.20 -5.87
N ILE A 187 -9.56 3.41 -5.80
CA ILE A 187 -8.17 3.90 -5.98
C ILE A 187 -7.83 4.06 -7.46
N GLU A 188 -8.34 3.18 -8.31
CA GLU A 188 -8.14 3.20 -9.76
C GLU A 188 -8.80 4.44 -10.37
N HIS A 189 -10.05 4.71 -10.01
CA HIS A 189 -10.85 5.79 -10.60
C HIS A 189 -10.85 7.09 -9.78
N GLY A 190 -10.47 7.04 -8.50
CA GLY A 190 -10.43 8.18 -7.59
C GLY A 190 -9.02 8.60 -7.19
N SER A 191 -8.92 9.19 -6.00
CA SER A 191 -7.63 9.53 -5.40
C SER A 191 -6.90 8.25 -4.99
N ARG A 192 -5.59 8.19 -5.27
CA ARG A 192 -4.73 7.10 -4.80
C ARG A 192 -4.48 7.12 -3.29
N ARG A 193 -5.11 7.98 -2.49
CA ARG A 193 -4.89 8.04 -1.04
C ARG A 193 -5.75 6.97 -0.34
N ASP A 194 -5.09 6.00 0.29
CA ASP A 194 -5.74 4.86 0.96
C ASP A 194 -6.82 5.28 1.96
N GLN A 195 -6.51 6.28 2.77
CA GLN A 195 -7.35 6.77 3.86
C GLN A 195 -8.64 7.42 3.39
N LEU A 196 -8.74 7.83 2.11
CA LEU A 196 -9.97 8.41 1.59
C LEU A 196 -11.02 7.34 1.29
N SER A 197 -10.64 6.12 0.94
CA SER A 197 -11.58 5.13 0.41
C SER A 197 -11.77 3.88 1.25
N PHE A 198 -10.80 3.45 2.08
CA PHE A 198 -10.91 2.17 2.79
C PHE A 198 -12.14 2.09 3.71
N ASN A 199 -12.27 3.04 4.64
CA ASN A 199 -13.36 3.02 5.62
C ASN A 199 -14.73 3.13 4.94
N TYR A 200 -14.81 3.90 3.84
CA TYR A 200 -16.01 3.97 3.01
C TYR A 200 -16.36 2.62 2.36
N VAL A 201 -15.41 1.93 1.71
CA VAL A 201 -15.73 0.63 1.10
C VAL A 201 -15.99 -0.45 2.13
N ALA A 202 -15.35 -0.38 3.31
CA ALA A 202 -15.64 -1.27 4.43
C ALA A 202 -17.07 -1.08 4.94
N TRP A 203 -17.53 0.17 5.10
CA TRP A 203 -18.92 0.48 5.44
C TRP A 203 -19.88 -0.03 4.36
N LYS A 204 -19.61 0.27 3.09
CA LYS A 204 -20.46 -0.13 1.96
C LYS A 204 -20.62 -1.66 1.83
N ASN A 205 -19.57 -2.41 2.19
CA ASN A 205 -19.57 -3.88 2.17
C ASN A 205 -19.94 -4.53 3.50
N ASN A 206 -20.28 -3.75 4.54
CA ASN A 206 -20.49 -4.25 5.91
C ASN A 206 -19.31 -5.10 6.44
N LEU A 207 -18.08 -4.75 6.06
CA LEU A 207 -16.89 -5.46 6.51
C LEU A 207 -16.66 -5.21 8.00
N THR A 208 -16.72 -6.27 8.80
CA THR A 208 -16.24 -6.23 10.18
C THR A 208 -14.73 -6.40 10.20
N PHE A 209 -14.01 -5.43 10.76
CA PHE A 209 -12.56 -5.45 10.88
C PHE A 209 -12.09 -4.88 12.22
N ASN A 210 -10.88 -5.25 12.62
CA ASN A 210 -10.31 -4.82 13.89
C ASN A 210 -9.33 -3.65 13.73
N TYR A 211 -9.39 -2.73 14.68
CA TYR A 211 -8.38 -1.69 14.85
C TYR A 211 -7.25 -2.17 15.75
N ILE A 212 -6.02 -2.04 15.27
CA ILE A 212 -4.81 -2.22 16.07
C ILE A 212 -4.48 -0.87 16.73
N PRO A 213 -4.35 -0.80 18.07
CA PRO A 213 -4.03 0.44 18.77
C PRO A 213 -2.55 0.83 18.59
N GLY A 214 -2.27 2.12 18.80
CA GLY A 214 -0.93 2.69 18.75
C GLY A 214 -0.50 3.17 17.37
N ASP A 215 0.72 3.73 17.28
CA ASP A 215 1.26 4.24 16.02
C ASP A 215 1.95 3.13 15.21
N SER A 216 1.45 2.89 13.99
CA SER A 216 2.04 1.99 13.00
C SER A 216 3.49 2.35 12.58
N ARG A 217 3.92 3.60 12.77
CA ARG A 217 5.25 4.10 12.37
C ARG A 217 6.36 3.66 13.30
N LYS A 218 6.08 3.46 14.59
CA LYS A 218 7.07 3.03 15.57
C LYS A 218 6.37 2.36 16.75
N ASN A 219 6.52 1.04 16.83
CA ASN A 219 6.02 0.23 17.94
C ASN A 219 6.92 -1.01 18.13
N ALA A 220 6.47 -1.95 18.98
CA ALA A 220 7.22 -3.18 19.28
C ALA A 220 7.42 -4.09 18.06
N PHE A 221 6.55 -4.00 17.05
CA PHE A 221 6.56 -4.87 15.87
C PHE A 221 7.16 -4.18 14.65
N PHE A 222 6.96 -2.87 14.49
CA PHE A 222 7.30 -2.14 13.28
C PHE A 222 8.09 -0.85 13.55
N ARG A 223 8.95 -0.49 12.59
CA ARG A 223 9.56 0.85 12.49
C ARG A 223 9.55 1.31 11.03
N GLN A 224 8.99 2.49 10.78
CA GLN A 224 9.10 3.20 9.53
C GLN A 224 10.51 3.81 9.36
N LYS A 225 11.09 3.62 8.18
CA LYS A 225 12.26 4.36 7.69
C LYS A 225 11.80 5.52 6.82
N SER A 226 12.63 6.55 6.72
CA SER A 226 12.42 7.60 5.73
C SER A 226 12.45 7.01 4.32
N HIS A 227 11.54 7.48 3.46
CA HIS A 227 11.60 7.19 2.03
C HIS A 227 12.93 7.68 1.45
N VAL A 228 13.32 7.10 0.30
CA VAL A 228 14.46 7.64 -0.45
C VAL A 228 14.12 9.08 -0.82
N LYS A 229 15.03 10.00 -0.51
CA LYS A 229 14.83 11.40 -0.91
C LYS A 229 14.63 11.42 -2.42
N PRO A 230 13.55 12.06 -2.90
CA PRO A 230 13.34 12.15 -4.32
C PRO A 230 14.55 12.81 -4.97
N LEU A 231 15.01 12.22 -6.07
CA LEU A 231 15.96 12.90 -6.96
C LEU A 231 15.40 14.30 -7.26
N SER A 232 16.26 15.32 -7.32
CA SER A 232 15.83 16.68 -7.66
C SER A 232 15.03 16.67 -8.96
N ALA A 233 14.14 17.65 -9.16
CA ALA A 233 13.31 17.74 -10.36
C ALA A 233 14.15 17.60 -11.65
N THR A 234 15.32 18.26 -11.67
CA THR A 234 16.33 18.17 -12.73
C THR A 234 16.80 16.74 -12.97
N VAL A 235 17.17 16.01 -11.92
CA VAL A 235 17.68 14.64 -12.06
C VAL A 235 16.56 13.67 -12.47
N ARG A 236 15.32 13.87 -12.00
CA ARG A 236 14.16 13.08 -12.50
C ARG A 236 13.90 13.30 -13.99
N GLN A 237 14.04 14.55 -14.46
CA GLN A 237 13.81 14.89 -15.86
C GLN A 237 14.89 14.28 -16.75
N LEU A 238 16.16 14.35 -16.34
CA LEU A 238 17.28 13.66 -17.00
C LEU A 238 17.07 12.13 -17.03
N TRP A 239 16.58 11.54 -15.93
CA TRP A 239 16.28 10.11 -15.87
C TRP A 239 15.11 9.69 -16.77
N LYS A 240 14.07 10.51 -16.91
CA LYS A 240 12.98 10.27 -17.87
C LYS A 240 13.50 10.36 -19.31
N TYR A 241 14.30 11.38 -19.59
CA TYR A 241 14.90 11.59 -20.90
C TYR A 241 15.81 10.43 -21.30
N ALA A 242 16.70 10.00 -20.40
CA ALA A 242 17.57 8.85 -20.60
C ALA A 242 16.78 7.56 -20.84
N ARG A 243 15.70 7.31 -20.07
CA ARG A 243 14.83 6.15 -20.30
C ARG A 243 14.14 6.16 -21.65
N ASN A 244 13.67 7.31 -22.11
CA ASN A 244 13.05 7.43 -23.43
C ASN A 244 14.07 7.18 -24.54
N ILE A 245 15.27 7.77 -24.44
CA ILE A 245 16.36 7.50 -25.40
C ILE A 245 16.71 6.02 -25.42
N CYS A 246 16.92 5.37 -24.28
CA CYS A 246 17.20 3.94 -24.23
C CYS A 246 16.09 3.11 -24.86
N ARG A 247 14.82 3.47 -24.65
CA ARG A 247 13.67 2.79 -25.26
C ARG A 247 13.67 2.94 -26.78
N GLU A 248 13.90 4.14 -27.30
CA GLU A 248 13.98 4.39 -28.75
C GLU A 248 15.16 3.66 -29.39
N PHE A 249 16.32 3.64 -28.73
CA PHE A 249 17.48 2.87 -29.19
C PHE A 249 17.19 1.37 -29.25
N ILE A 250 16.52 0.79 -28.25
CA ILE A 250 16.13 -0.63 -28.26
C ILE A 250 15.16 -0.92 -29.41
N ILE A 251 14.18 -0.05 -29.65
CA ILE A 251 13.24 -0.19 -30.78
C ILE A 251 13.99 -0.12 -32.12
N ALA A 252 14.91 0.82 -32.28
CA ALA A 252 15.72 0.97 -33.49
C ALA A 252 16.65 -0.23 -33.74
N LEU A 253 17.23 -0.81 -32.69
CA LEU A 253 18.06 -2.01 -32.79
C LEU A 253 17.25 -3.26 -33.19
N ASN A 254 16.01 -3.39 -32.72
CA ASN A 254 15.14 -4.49 -33.09
C ASN A 254 14.62 -4.38 -34.53
N LYS A 255 14.36 -3.17 -35.02
CA LYS A 255 13.97 -2.92 -36.43
C LYS A 255 15.08 -3.18 -37.45
N LYS A 256 16.35 -3.25 -37.03
CA LYS A 256 17.49 -3.57 -37.92
C LYS A 256 17.80 -5.07 -38.01
N LYS A 257 17.05 -5.91 -37.27
CA LYS A 257 17.20 -7.38 -37.27
C LYS A 257 16.13 -8.11 -38.07
N GLU A 258 15.20 -7.37 -38.67
CA GLU A 258 14.26 -7.81 -39.72
C GLU A 258 14.81 -7.35 -41.08
#